data_AF-A0A9D4GWF6-F1
#
_entry.id   AF-A0A9D4GWF6-F1
#
_cell.length_a   1.000
_cell.length_b   1.000
_cell.length_c   1.000
_cell.angle_alpha   90.00
_cell.angle_beta   90.00
_cell.angle_gamma   90.00
#
_symmetry.space_group_name_H-M   'P 1'
#
loop_
_entity.id
_entity.type
_entity.pdbx_description
1 polymer ?
#
loop_
_entity_poly.entity_id
_entity_poly.type
_entity_poly.pdbx_seq_one_letter_code
_entity_poly.pdbx_strand_id
1 'polypeptide(L)' 'MTPYSCLASGQDVGLIEAVRNSDTIMKIQEKSGAKASLQLGSKALHSWIKNQNIER' A
#
# COMPACT_ATOMS: atom_id res chain seq x y z
N MET A 1 11.18 3.35 -10.16
CA MET A 1 9.94 4.16 -10.09
C MET A 1 8.82 3.37 -10.75
N THR A 2 7.58 3.57 -10.29
CA THR A 2 6.39 2.92 -10.86
C THR A 2 5.44 4.03 -11.37
N PRO A 3 5.66 4.58 -12.58
CA PRO A 3 4.82 5.65 -13.10
C PRO A 3 3.47 5.06 -13.56
N TYR A 4 2.45 5.14 -12.72
CA TYR A 4 1.09 4.74 -13.08
C TYR A 4 0.46 5.77 -14.01
N SER A 5 -0.35 5.31 -14.96
CA SER A 5 -1.01 6.18 -15.94
C SER A 5 -2.15 7.00 -15.29
N CYS A 6 -2.26 8.27 -15.66
CA CYS A 6 -3.35 9.16 -15.27
C CYS A 6 -3.79 9.97 -16.50
N LEU A 7 -5.08 9.92 -16.84
CA LEU A 7 -5.62 10.52 -18.05
C LEU A 7 -6.88 11.33 -17.72
N ALA A 8 -6.86 12.64 -17.99
CA ALA A 8 -8.07 13.45 -17.96
C ALA A 8 -8.96 13.08 -19.17
N SER A 9 -10.25 12.85 -18.93
CA SER A 9 -11.21 12.44 -19.98
C SER A 9 -12.37 13.42 -20.16
N GLY A 10 -12.42 14.51 -19.37
CA GLY A 10 -13.44 15.54 -19.45
C GLY A 10 -13.35 16.52 -18.27
N GLN A 11 -14.37 17.38 -18.13
CA GLN A 11 -14.46 18.31 -17.00
C GLN A 11 -14.66 17.53 -15.69
N ASP A 12 -13.71 17.67 -14.77
CA ASP A 12 -13.68 17.01 -13.46
C ASP A 12 -13.79 15.47 -13.50
N VAL A 13 -13.44 14.86 -14.64
CA VAL A 13 -13.46 13.40 -14.83
C VAL A 13 -12.19 12.89 -15.51
N GLY A 14 -11.76 11.69 -15.10
CA GLY A 14 -10.55 11.05 -15.63
C GLY A 14 -10.42 9.59 -15.21
N LEU A 15 -9.32 8.99 -15.63
CA LEU A 15 -8.97 7.59 -15.39
C LEU A 15 -7.59 7.50 -14.75
N ILE A 16 -7.41 6.55 -13.82
CA ILE A 16 -6.14 6.28 -13.15
C ILE A 16 -5.87 4.77 -13.22
N GLU A 17 -4.64 4.39 -13.58
CA GLU A 17 -4.20 3.01 -13.64
C GLU A 17 -4.06 2.41 -12.23
N ALA A 18 -4.70 1.26 -12.00
CA ALA A 18 -4.57 0.52 -10.76
C ALA A 18 -3.26 -0.29 -10.74
N VAL A 19 -2.35 0.03 -9.82
CA VAL A 19 -1.13 -0.75 -9.59
C VAL A 19 -1.47 -2.02 -8.81
N ARG A 20 -1.44 -3.17 -9.49
CA ARG A 20 -1.76 -4.48 -8.89
C ARG A 20 -0.71 -4.90 -7.86
N ASN A 21 -1.13 -5.75 -6.91
CA ASN A 21 -0.29 -6.29 -5.83
C ASN A 21 0.38 -5.20 -4.98
N SER A 22 -0.29 -4.07 -4.78
CA SER A 22 0.17 -2.96 -3.95
C SER A 22 -0.83 -2.68 -2.81
N ASP A 23 -0.31 -2.20 -1.68
CA ASP A 23 -1.10 -1.73 -0.53
C ASP A 23 -0.52 -0.38 -0.06
N THR A 24 -1.36 0.49 0.51
CA THR A 24 -0.88 1.74 1.12
C THR A 24 -0.16 1.45 2.44
N ILE A 25 0.79 2.31 2.82
CA ILE A 25 1.55 2.15 4.07
C ILE A 25 0.61 2.12 5.28
N MET A 26 -0.42 2.98 5.30
CA MET A 26 -1.42 3.01 6.36
C MET A 26 -2.14 1.66 6.50
N LYS A 27 -2.62 1.10 5.38
CA LYS A 27 -3.31 -0.20 5.37
C LYS A 27 -2.41 -1.34 5.88
N ILE A 28 -1.12 -1.30 5.58
CA ILE A 28 -0.13 -2.27 6.09
C ILE A 28 0.04 -2.13 7.62
N GLN A 29 0.08 -0.90 8.12
CA GLN A 29 0.27 -0.62 9.56
C GLN A 29 -0.99 -0.94 10.39
N GLU A 30 -2.20 -0.66 9.88
CA GLU A 30 -3.46 -0.98 10.54
C GLU A 30 -3.71 -2.49 10.71
N LYS A 31 -3.36 -3.30 9.71
CA LYS A 31 -3.53 -4.76 9.73
C LYS A 31 -2.69 -5.47 10.80
N SER A 32 -1.75 -4.78 11.45
CA SER A 32 -0.86 -5.35 12.46
C SER A 32 -1.52 -5.56 13.84
N GLY A 33 -2.82 -5.30 13.97
CA GLY A 33 -3.66 -5.75 15.10
C GLY A 33 -3.88 -4.73 16.22
N ALA A 34 -4.87 -5.03 17.08
CA ALA A 34 -5.54 -4.18 18.10
C ALA A 34 -4.67 -3.51 19.20
N LYS A 35 -3.34 -3.47 19.05
CA LYS A 35 -2.41 -2.67 19.86
C LYS A 35 -1.89 -1.44 19.09
N ALA A 36 -2.60 -1.01 18.06
CA ALA A 36 -2.26 0.15 17.22
C ALA A 36 -2.43 1.51 17.94
N SER A 37 -2.68 1.54 19.25
CA SER A 37 -2.98 2.76 19.98
C SER A 37 -1.77 3.55 20.49
N LEU A 38 -0.51 3.10 20.37
CA LEU A 38 0.61 3.90 20.90
C LEU A 38 1.89 3.98 20.06
N GLN A 39 2.15 3.03 19.16
CA GLN A 39 3.27 3.12 18.23
C GLN A 39 2.85 2.46 16.92
N LEU A 40 2.73 3.25 15.84
CA LEU A 40 2.78 2.74 14.48
C LEU A 40 3.94 1.74 14.43
N GLY A 41 3.63 0.44 14.39
CA GLY A 41 4.64 -0.59 14.62
C GLY A 41 5.73 -0.44 13.57
N SER A 42 6.90 0.07 13.95
CA SER A 42 8.01 0.35 13.03
C SER A 42 8.45 -0.90 12.24
N LYS A 43 8.10 -2.09 12.76
CA LYS A 43 8.36 -3.40 12.16
C LYS A 43 7.25 -3.89 11.22
N ALA A 44 6.09 -3.25 11.17
CA ALA A 44 4.95 -3.71 10.37
C ALA A 44 5.28 -3.78 8.87
N LEU A 45 5.89 -2.71 8.33
CA LEU A 45 6.28 -2.66 6.93
C LEU A 45 7.35 -3.71 6.60
N HIS A 46 8.36 -3.86 7.47
CA HIS A 46 9.40 -4.87 7.31
C HIS A 46 8.82 -6.30 7.31
N SER A 47 7.94 -6.61 8.26
CA SER A 47 7.28 -7.93 8.32
C SER A 47 6.39 -8.17 7.10
N TRP A 48 5.68 -7.14 6.61
CA TRP A 48 4.88 -7.24 5.39
C TRP A 48 5.76 -7.58 4.18
N ILE A 49 6.89 -6.87 3.99
CA ILE A 49 7.85 -7.17 2.91
C ILE A 49 8.36 -8.60 3.02
N LYS A 50 8.81 -9.03 4.22
CA LYS A 50 9.30 -10.40 4.42
C LYS A 50 8.26 -11.47 4.04
N ASN A 51 7.00 -11.27 4.43
CA ASN A 51 5.92 -12.22 4.14
C ASN A 51 5.55 -12.26 2.65
N GLN A 52 5.71 -11.16 1.91
CA GLN A 52 5.48 -11.14 0.46
C GLN A 52 6.63 -11.77 -0.35
N ASN A 53 7.80 -11.96 0.25
CA ASN A 53 9.02 -12.43 -0.42
C ASN A 53 9.57 -13.72 0.22
N ILE A 54 8.71 -14.70 0.49
CA ILE A 54 9.15 -16.01 0.98
C ILE A 54 9.84 -16.75 -0.17
N GLU A 55 11.13 -17.07 -0.02
CA GLU A 55 11.84 -17.94 -0.98
C GLU A 55 11.17 -19.32 -0.98
N ARG A 56 10.78 -19.79 -2.17
CA ARG A 56 10.23 -21.13 -2.40
C ARG A 56 11.33 -22.07 -2.88
#